data_AF-A0AAW9RMD8-F1
#
_entry.id   AF-A0AAW9RMD8-F1
#
_cell.length_a   1.000
_cell.length_b   1.000
_cell.length_c   1.000
_cell.angle_alpha   90.00
_cell.angle_beta   90.00
_cell.angle_gamma   90.00
#
_symmetry.space_group_name_H-M   'P 1'
#
loop_
_entity.id
_entity.type
_entity.pdbx_description
1 polymer ?
#
loop_
_entity_poly.entity_id
_entity_poly.type
_entity_poly.pdbx_seq_one_letter_code
_entity_poly.pdbx_strand_id
1 'polypeptide(L)'
;MRGIDLVRAVAPLARENYLAAIEAGDLLLEENEINTPARLAHFLAQVLHESGGLRVEWESMNYRVERLLAVFGVGRHSAGIDEAEARRLAHRQEEIAERVYGLGNLHKAAELGNVKAGDGYKYRGGGLMQTTGRYNYRRMGSLSGVDFETNPELIVSAAHALKPAVAEWREGRLNTYADADDLLSISRAINLGNARSRGMPNGFEDRKEWLRKVRTVIGRGTAPPSAGMPGRYVAMDLREVQNRLKGMGLYLAEVDGIYGAATETAIKALLKNQRVTGISEWPELRLIIASLQALCRIDGIEVGAIDGLLGPQTRAAFDIYVTRIANGGVPTAEENWRDEDKGATDEEEDDRTVGRRSNVAPAFTDSTAKSNWPTESGVQEYFGAPGSNQVYLQLPFPMKLAWDPAKIVRQVQCHSLVSESLERIWTRTLKHYGLEELRRLRLDMFGGCLNVRKKRGGTSWSMHAYGIAWDVDPERNALKMGRDEAALDAPEYDAFWEFVYAEGAVGLGRERNYDWMHFQFARLQ
;
A
#
# COMPACT_ATOMS: atom_id res chain seq x y z
N MET A 1 25.26 -7.03 -2.75
CA MET A 1 23.99 -7.75 -2.52
C MET A 1 23.14 -6.84 -1.67
N ARG A 2 22.05 -6.27 -2.20
CA ARG A 2 21.28 -5.27 -1.48
C ARG A 2 20.27 -5.95 -0.56
N GLY A 3 20.00 -5.37 0.61
CA GLY A 3 19.00 -5.93 1.54
C GLY A 3 17.62 -6.00 0.91
N ILE A 4 17.28 -5.01 0.07
CA ILE A 4 16.00 -4.93 -0.63
C ILE A 4 15.75 -6.10 -1.58
N ASP A 5 16.78 -6.61 -2.28
CA ASP A 5 16.64 -7.72 -3.22
C ASP A 5 16.27 -9.01 -2.49
N LEU A 6 16.89 -9.23 -1.32
CA LEU A 6 16.61 -10.38 -0.47
C LEU A 6 15.18 -10.32 0.08
N VAL A 7 14.78 -9.14 0.58
CA VAL A 7 13.44 -8.91 1.13
C VAL A 7 12.37 -9.10 0.08
N ARG A 8 12.52 -8.52 -1.12
CA ARG A 8 11.56 -8.69 -2.23
C ARG A 8 11.39 -10.17 -2.60
N ALA A 9 12.46 -10.97 -2.51
CA ALA A 9 12.41 -12.39 -2.82
C ALA A 9 11.69 -13.23 -1.75
N VAL A 10 11.84 -12.91 -0.46
CA VAL A 10 11.32 -13.75 0.64
C VAL A 10 10.04 -13.22 1.29
N ALA A 11 9.77 -11.91 1.18
CA ALA A 11 8.64 -11.22 1.78
C ALA A 11 7.91 -10.35 0.74
N PRO A 12 7.25 -10.96 -0.26
CA PRO A 12 6.59 -10.25 -1.35
C PRO A 12 5.35 -9.43 -0.90
N LEU A 13 4.91 -9.58 0.35
CA LEU A 13 3.81 -8.82 0.95
C LEU A 13 4.28 -7.71 1.90
N ALA A 14 5.58 -7.43 1.93
CA ALA A 14 6.13 -6.35 2.74
C ALA A 14 5.46 -5.01 2.41
N ARG A 15 5.22 -4.18 3.42
CA ARG A 15 4.68 -2.84 3.23
C ARG A 15 5.71 -1.92 2.58
N GLU A 16 5.22 -0.99 1.75
CA GLU A 16 6.05 -0.08 0.96
C GLU A 16 6.96 0.81 1.80
N ASN A 17 6.50 1.31 2.95
CA ASN A 17 7.33 2.08 3.86
C ASN A 17 8.55 1.29 4.35
N TYR A 18 8.40 -0.01 4.66
CA TYR A 18 9.51 -0.84 5.07
C TYR A 18 10.41 -1.26 3.90
N LEU A 19 9.85 -1.52 2.73
CA LEU A 19 10.64 -1.72 1.50
C LEU A 19 11.51 -0.50 1.21
N ALA A 20 10.91 0.69 1.23
CA ALA A 20 11.62 1.95 1.05
C ALA A 20 12.69 2.20 2.13
N ALA A 21 12.40 1.87 3.39
CA ALA A 21 13.38 1.99 4.49
C ALA A 21 14.59 1.07 4.30
N ILE A 22 14.37 -0.16 3.84
CA ILE A 22 15.44 -1.13 3.57
C ILE A 22 16.21 -0.74 2.31
N GLU A 23 15.52 -0.26 1.27
CA GLU A 23 16.14 0.20 0.02
C GLU A 23 17.04 1.43 0.22
N ALA A 24 16.60 2.41 1.00
CA ALA A 24 17.40 3.58 1.36
C ALA A 24 18.44 3.28 2.46
N GLY A 25 18.34 2.12 3.10
CA GLY A 25 19.09 1.74 4.29
C GLY A 25 20.46 1.09 4.04
N ASP A 26 20.85 0.87 2.78
CA ASP A 26 22.09 0.15 2.44
C ASP A 26 23.33 0.80 3.10
N LEU A 27 23.44 2.13 3.09
CA LEU A 27 24.55 2.84 3.75
C LEU A 27 24.54 2.65 5.27
N LEU A 28 23.36 2.67 5.89
CA LEU A 28 23.22 2.47 7.33
C LEU A 28 23.63 1.05 7.75
N LEU A 29 23.29 0.04 6.95
CA LEU A 29 23.70 -1.34 7.17
C LEU A 29 25.22 -1.48 7.02
N GLU A 30 25.81 -0.85 6.00
CA GLU A 30 27.25 -0.83 5.75
C GLU A 30 28.04 -0.19 6.91
N GLU A 31 27.62 1.00 7.36
CA GLU A 31 28.24 1.74 8.48
C GLU A 31 28.21 0.97 9.82
N ASN A 32 27.28 0.02 9.98
CA ASN A 32 27.17 -0.84 11.15
C ASN A 32 27.70 -2.26 10.89
N GLU A 33 28.43 -2.44 9.79
CA GLU A 33 29.06 -3.69 9.35
C GLU A 33 28.08 -4.87 9.21
N ILE A 34 26.81 -4.60 8.86
CA ILE A 34 25.79 -5.59 8.52
C ILE A 34 25.84 -5.84 7.01
N ASN A 35 27.04 -6.18 6.52
CA ASN A 35 27.40 -6.18 5.10
C ASN A 35 27.95 -7.52 4.60
N THR A 36 28.18 -8.49 5.49
CA THR A 36 28.51 -9.87 5.09
C THR A 36 27.22 -10.66 4.82
N PRO A 37 27.25 -11.67 3.93
CA PRO A 37 26.08 -12.51 3.68
C PRO A 37 25.49 -13.16 4.94
N ALA A 38 26.36 -13.58 5.88
CA ALA A 38 25.93 -14.17 7.15
C ALA A 38 25.23 -13.15 8.05
N ARG A 39 25.83 -11.96 8.24
CA ARG A 39 25.27 -10.89 9.08
C ARG A 39 23.95 -10.37 8.52
N LEU A 40 23.90 -10.10 7.21
CA LEU A 40 22.68 -9.65 6.55
C LEU A 40 21.56 -10.69 6.63
N ALA A 41 21.87 -11.98 6.46
CA ALA A 41 20.87 -13.04 6.59
C ALA A 41 20.27 -13.12 7.98
N HIS A 42 21.12 -13.09 9.02
CA HIS A 42 20.66 -13.13 10.40
C HIS A 42 19.88 -11.87 10.79
N PHE A 43 20.36 -10.69 10.40
CA PHE A 43 19.65 -9.43 10.65
C PHE A 43 18.25 -9.44 10.02
N LEU A 44 18.16 -9.76 8.73
CA LEU A 44 16.88 -9.82 8.02
C LEU A 44 15.96 -10.90 8.59
N ALA A 45 16.49 -12.05 9.02
CA ALA A 45 15.66 -13.10 9.63
C ALA A 45 14.93 -12.62 10.89
N GLN A 46 15.61 -11.82 11.72
CA GLN A 46 15.01 -11.23 12.91
C GLN A 46 13.99 -10.16 12.56
N VAL A 47 14.36 -9.23 11.67
CA VAL A 47 13.45 -8.17 11.18
C VAL A 47 12.17 -8.77 10.60
N LEU A 48 12.30 -9.79 9.76
CA LEU A 48 11.18 -10.46 9.10
C LEU A 48 10.29 -11.18 10.12
N HIS A 49 10.87 -11.80 11.15
CA HIS A 49 10.08 -12.41 12.21
C HIS A 49 9.28 -11.38 13.01
N GLU A 50 9.96 -10.36 13.56
CA GLU A 50 9.35 -9.38 14.48
C GLU A 50 8.26 -8.52 13.82
N SER A 51 8.38 -8.30 12.51
CA SER A 51 7.42 -7.50 11.72
C SER A 51 6.36 -8.34 11.00
N GLY A 52 6.32 -9.66 11.22
CA GLY A 52 5.40 -10.58 10.55
C GLY A 52 5.59 -10.63 9.02
N GLY A 53 6.84 -10.55 8.56
CA GLY A 53 7.23 -10.46 7.16
C GLY A 53 7.06 -9.04 6.61
N LEU A 54 7.37 -8.02 7.42
CA LEU A 54 7.23 -6.59 7.11
C LEU A 54 5.77 -6.16 6.84
N ARG A 55 4.81 -6.84 7.45
CA ARG A 55 3.37 -6.54 7.29
C ARG A 55 2.80 -5.75 8.47
N VAL A 56 3.49 -5.78 9.61
CA VAL A 56 3.03 -5.21 10.88
C VAL A 56 3.83 -3.97 11.22
N GLU A 57 3.13 -2.84 11.31
CA GLU A 57 3.70 -1.56 11.73
C GLU A 57 3.59 -1.36 13.24
N TRP A 58 2.43 -1.70 13.77
CA TRP A 58 2.07 -1.54 15.17
C TRP A 58 1.46 -2.82 15.68
N GLU A 59 1.72 -3.17 16.94
CA GLU A 59 0.95 -4.19 17.61
C GLU A 59 -0.54 -3.80 17.62
N SER A 60 -1.39 -4.80 17.38
CA SER A 60 -2.84 -4.63 17.47
C SER A 60 -3.25 -4.81 18.92
N MET A 61 -3.92 -3.82 19.48
CA MET A 61 -4.52 -3.89 20.80
C MET A 61 -6.01 -4.25 20.71
N ASN A 62 -6.48 -4.68 19.53
CA ASN A 62 -7.87 -5.08 19.29
C ASN A 62 -8.09 -6.54 19.66
N TYR A 63 -8.39 -6.77 20.93
CA TYR A 63 -8.62 -8.12 21.45
C TYR A 63 -10.10 -8.40 21.74
N ARG A 64 -10.52 -9.64 21.43
CA ARG A 64 -11.77 -10.24 21.93
C ARG A 64 -11.57 -10.72 23.37
N VAL A 65 -12.68 -10.89 24.10
CA VAL A 65 -12.70 -11.27 25.53
C VAL A 65 -11.83 -12.50 25.81
N GLU A 66 -12.00 -13.56 25.03
CA GLU A 66 -11.32 -14.84 25.22
C GLU A 66 -9.80 -14.68 25.07
N ARG A 67 -9.38 -13.84 24.12
CA ARG A 67 -7.97 -13.58 23.86
C ARG A 67 -7.35 -12.67 24.92
N LEU A 68 -8.09 -11.67 25.42
CA LEU A 68 -7.64 -10.84 26.56
C LEU A 68 -7.34 -11.72 27.77
N LEU A 69 -8.24 -12.64 28.12
CA LEU A 69 -8.04 -13.57 29.23
C LEU A 69 -6.86 -14.52 28.99
N ALA A 70 -6.71 -15.00 27.76
CA ALA A 70 -5.63 -15.93 27.43
C ALA A 70 -4.23 -15.30 27.50
N VAL A 71 -4.10 -14.01 27.16
CA VAL A 71 -2.82 -13.30 27.08
C VAL A 71 -2.55 -12.47 28.33
N PHE A 72 -3.54 -11.68 28.77
CA PHE A 72 -3.40 -10.69 29.83
C PHE A 72 -4.13 -11.06 31.14
N GLY A 73 -4.72 -12.25 31.21
CA GLY A 73 -5.53 -12.68 32.34
C GLY A 73 -4.78 -12.81 33.66
N VAL A 74 -5.55 -12.87 34.76
CA VAL A 74 -5.03 -13.12 36.11
C VAL A 74 -4.12 -14.37 36.13
N GLY A 75 -2.92 -14.22 36.68
CA GLY A 75 -1.92 -15.29 36.75
C GLY A 75 -1.14 -15.54 35.45
N ARG A 76 -1.45 -14.84 34.35
CA ARG A 76 -0.76 -14.97 33.06
C ARG A 76 0.09 -13.75 32.70
N HIS A 77 -0.35 -12.56 33.09
CA HIS A 77 0.36 -11.31 32.83
C HIS A 77 0.23 -10.34 34.02
N SER A 78 1.17 -9.40 34.13
CA SER A 78 1.14 -8.34 35.16
C SER A 78 -0.11 -7.47 35.13
N ALA A 79 -0.76 -7.36 33.97
CA ALA A 79 -2.04 -6.67 33.84
C ALA A 79 -3.15 -7.37 34.64
N GLY A 80 -3.17 -8.70 34.70
CA GLY A 80 -4.11 -9.47 35.51
C GLY A 80 -5.58 -9.14 35.23
N ILE A 81 -5.99 -9.12 33.96
CA ILE A 81 -7.36 -8.79 33.53
C ILE A 81 -8.32 -9.93 33.92
N ASP A 82 -9.40 -9.62 34.64
CA ASP A 82 -10.46 -10.59 34.93
C ASP A 82 -11.55 -10.62 33.83
N GLU A 83 -12.51 -11.54 33.95
CA GLU A 83 -13.54 -11.73 32.91
C GLU A 83 -14.47 -10.51 32.76
N ALA A 84 -14.82 -9.85 33.87
CA ALA A 84 -15.69 -8.67 33.82
C ALA A 84 -14.98 -7.49 33.15
N GLU A 85 -13.72 -7.28 33.48
CA GLU A 85 -12.86 -6.28 32.83
C GLU A 85 -12.61 -6.61 31.36
N ALA A 86 -12.36 -7.87 31.01
CA ALA A 86 -12.18 -8.28 29.62
C ALA A 86 -13.41 -8.01 28.75
N ARG A 87 -14.62 -8.25 29.26
CA ARG A 87 -15.88 -7.92 28.58
C ARG A 87 -16.06 -6.42 28.35
N ARG A 88 -15.65 -5.60 29.33
CA ARG A 88 -15.70 -4.14 29.20
C ARG A 88 -14.69 -3.63 28.17
N LEU A 89 -13.47 -4.15 28.20
CA LEU A 89 -12.34 -3.66 27.41
C LEU A 89 -12.30 -4.19 25.98
N ALA A 90 -12.99 -5.30 25.67
CA ALA A 90 -12.95 -5.90 24.35
C ALA A 90 -13.17 -4.86 23.23
N HIS A 91 -12.31 -4.92 22.21
CA HIS A 91 -12.27 -4.01 21.07
C HIS A 91 -11.94 -2.52 21.37
N ARG A 92 -11.67 -2.14 22.62
CA ARG A 92 -11.25 -0.79 23.03
C ARG A 92 -9.74 -0.70 23.13
N GLN A 93 -9.08 -0.61 21.98
CA GLN A 93 -7.62 -0.73 21.84
C GLN A 93 -6.82 0.21 22.75
N GLU A 94 -7.21 1.49 22.81
CA GLU A 94 -6.53 2.49 23.62
C GLU A 94 -6.65 2.18 25.11
N GLU A 95 -7.86 1.79 25.55
CA GLU A 95 -8.11 1.41 26.94
C GLU A 95 -7.37 0.12 27.31
N ILE A 96 -7.32 -0.87 26.41
CA ILE A 96 -6.53 -2.10 26.61
C ILE A 96 -5.04 -1.73 26.74
N ALA A 97 -4.51 -0.91 25.85
CA ALA A 97 -3.11 -0.53 25.88
C ALA A 97 -2.74 0.29 27.13
N GLU A 98 -3.61 1.20 27.54
CA GLU A 98 -3.44 1.94 28.80
C GLU A 98 -3.53 1.02 30.01
N ARG A 99 -4.39 -0.01 29.96
CA ARG A 99 -4.51 -1.01 31.02
C ARG A 99 -3.30 -1.93 31.11
N VAL A 100 -2.68 -2.28 29.97
CA VAL A 100 -1.57 -3.25 29.91
C VAL A 100 -0.21 -2.56 30.10
N TYR A 101 0.03 -1.46 29.40
CA TYR A 101 1.31 -0.75 29.33
C TYR A 101 1.32 0.62 30.00
N GLY A 102 0.15 1.22 30.23
CA GLY A 102 -0.01 2.56 30.79
C GLY A 102 -0.30 2.57 32.29
N LEU A 103 -0.92 3.65 32.76
CA LEU A 103 -1.18 3.89 34.18
C LEU A 103 -2.18 2.91 34.80
N GLY A 104 -2.90 2.12 33.99
CA GLY A 104 -3.69 1.00 34.46
C GLY A 104 -2.88 -0.21 34.92
N ASN A 105 -1.55 -0.20 34.74
CA ASN A 105 -0.61 -1.17 35.28
C ASN A 105 0.69 -0.47 35.69
N LEU A 106 0.68 0.12 36.90
CA LEU A 106 1.76 1.01 37.38
C LEU A 106 3.15 0.36 37.36
N HIS A 107 3.25 -0.94 37.62
CA HIS A 107 4.53 -1.65 37.56
C HIS A 107 5.08 -1.68 36.14
N LYS A 108 4.25 -2.05 35.15
CA LYS A 108 4.65 -2.09 33.74
C LYS A 108 4.86 -0.68 33.16
N ALA A 109 4.03 0.29 33.54
CA ALA A 109 4.23 1.69 33.15
C ALA A 109 5.58 2.22 33.61
N ALA A 110 5.98 1.95 34.85
CA ALA A 110 7.29 2.37 35.37
C ALA A 110 8.45 1.73 34.59
N GLU A 111 8.36 0.43 34.27
CA GLU A 111 9.36 -0.29 33.46
C GLU A 111 9.49 0.30 32.04
N LEU A 112 8.37 0.66 31.42
CA LEU A 112 8.30 1.22 30.07
C LEU A 112 8.53 2.74 30.02
N GLY A 113 8.65 3.39 31.17
CA GLY A 113 8.73 4.84 31.31
C GLY A 113 7.47 5.59 30.88
N ASN A 114 6.32 4.92 30.84
CA ASN A 114 5.02 5.51 30.53
C ASN A 114 4.51 6.26 31.77
N VAL A 115 4.37 7.59 31.66
CA VAL A 115 4.11 8.48 32.80
C VAL A 115 2.88 9.37 32.61
N LYS A 116 2.31 9.39 31.41
CA LYS A 116 1.09 10.15 31.08
C LYS A 116 -0.02 9.20 30.65
N ALA A 117 -1.26 9.57 30.92
CA ALA A 117 -2.42 8.87 30.36
C ALA A 117 -2.34 8.88 28.82
N GLY A 118 -2.60 7.73 28.21
CA GLY A 118 -2.51 7.53 26.76
C GLY A 118 -1.12 7.06 26.29
N ASP A 119 -0.10 7.11 27.16
CA ASP A 119 1.23 6.59 26.81
C ASP A 119 1.20 5.10 26.48
N GLY A 120 0.29 4.33 27.11
CA GLY A 120 0.17 2.90 26.86
C GLY A 120 -0.14 2.60 25.39
N TYR A 121 -1.02 3.39 24.76
CA TYR A 121 -1.33 3.23 23.33
C TYR A 121 -0.35 3.96 22.42
N LYS A 122 0.05 5.18 22.80
CA LYS A 122 0.95 6.04 22.01
C LYS A 122 2.30 5.37 21.76
N TYR A 123 2.83 4.66 22.75
CA TYR A 123 4.12 3.96 22.68
C TYR A 123 3.98 2.45 22.72
N ARG A 124 2.87 1.91 22.17
CA ARG A 124 2.74 0.47 21.92
C ARG A 124 3.82 -0.02 20.95
N GLY A 125 4.03 -1.33 20.90
CA GLY A 125 4.96 -2.02 20.01
C GLY A 125 4.85 -1.51 18.58
N GLY A 126 5.95 -0.98 18.07
CA GLY A 126 6.00 -0.37 16.74
C GLY A 126 7.34 -0.59 16.03
N GLY A 127 7.30 -0.53 14.70
CA GLY A 127 8.49 -0.64 13.86
C GLY A 127 8.99 -2.07 13.65
N LEU A 128 10.13 -2.18 12.97
CA LEU A 128 10.72 -3.44 12.51
C LEU A 128 11.07 -4.44 13.63
N MET A 129 11.33 -3.95 14.85
CA MET A 129 11.67 -4.76 16.04
C MET A 129 10.72 -4.51 17.22
N GLN A 130 9.50 -4.01 16.98
CA GLN A 130 8.45 -3.86 18.00
C GLN A 130 8.88 -3.05 19.26
N THR A 131 9.49 -1.88 19.05
CA THR A 131 9.86 -0.95 20.14
C THR A 131 8.61 -0.57 20.95
N THR A 132 8.65 -0.77 22.27
CA THR A 132 7.51 -0.56 23.17
C THR A 132 7.91 0.28 24.38
N GLY A 133 7.09 1.26 24.75
CA GLY A 133 7.26 2.13 25.93
C GLY A 133 8.00 3.43 25.65
N ARG A 134 7.53 4.54 26.23
CA ARG A 134 8.08 5.89 26.07
C ARG A 134 9.59 5.94 26.28
N TYR A 135 10.10 5.25 27.31
CA TYR A 135 11.54 5.16 27.57
C TYR A 135 12.31 4.58 26.39
N ASN A 136 11.81 3.50 25.79
CA ASN A 136 12.48 2.85 24.66
C ASN A 136 12.40 3.68 23.37
N TYR A 137 11.29 4.37 23.12
CA TYR A 137 11.19 5.33 22.02
C TYR A 137 12.23 6.45 22.16
N ARG A 138 12.33 7.05 23.36
CA ARG A 138 13.38 8.05 23.65
C ARG A 138 14.77 7.49 23.43
N ARG A 139 15.05 6.29 23.95
CA ARG A 139 16.35 5.62 23.85
C ARG A 139 16.72 5.34 22.39
N MET A 140 15.81 4.75 21.61
CA MET A 140 16.01 4.54 20.17
C MET A 140 16.23 5.85 19.44
N GLY A 141 15.55 6.91 19.87
CA GLY A 141 15.70 8.24 19.29
C GLY A 141 17.10 8.81 19.49
N SER A 142 17.63 8.72 20.71
CA SER A 142 19.00 9.11 21.02
C SER A 142 20.04 8.29 20.23
N LEU A 143 19.82 6.99 20.04
CA LEU A 143 20.74 6.11 19.32
C LEU A 143 20.72 6.32 17.80
N SER A 144 19.60 6.83 17.28
CA SER A 144 19.30 6.98 15.84
C SER A 144 19.39 8.43 15.34
N GLY A 145 19.48 9.40 16.25
CA GLY A 145 19.41 10.83 15.94
C GLY A 145 18.04 11.28 15.43
N VAL A 146 16.95 10.67 15.90
CA VAL A 146 15.56 10.96 15.48
C VAL A 146 14.69 11.09 16.72
N ASP A 147 13.84 12.12 16.83
CA ASP A 147 12.98 12.28 18.01
C ASP A 147 11.72 11.40 17.92
N PHE A 148 11.87 10.12 18.27
CA PHE A 148 10.76 9.16 18.35
C PHE A 148 9.90 9.33 19.60
N GLU A 149 10.35 10.03 20.66
CA GLU A 149 9.50 10.23 21.82
C GLU A 149 8.40 11.24 21.51
N THR A 150 8.75 12.38 20.91
CA THR A 150 7.77 13.39 20.51
C THR A 150 6.93 12.89 19.33
N ASN A 151 7.59 12.24 18.36
CA ASN A 151 7.02 11.78 17.08
C ASN A 151 7.12 10.25 16.93
N PRO A 152 6.37 9.46 17.72
CA PRO A 152 6.47 8.00 17.71
C PRO A 152 6.12 7.37 16.37
N GLU A 153 5.30 8.01 15.55
CA GLU A 153 4.92 7.54 14.21
C GLU A 153 6.12 7.41 13.25
N LEU A 154 7.20 8.13 13.51
CA LEU A 154 8.42 8.02 12.72
C LEU A 154 9.06 6.62 12.83
N ILE A 155 8.76 5.84 13.87
CA ILE A 155 9.29 4.48 14.06
C ILE A 155 8.89 3.53 12.91
N VAL A 156 7.82 3.85 12.18
CA VAL A 156 7.34 3.08 11.02
C VAL A 156 7.53 3.83 9.69
N SER A 157 8.11 5.03 9.70
CA SER A 157 8.29 5.83 8.49
C SER A 157 9.38 5.24 7.58
N ALA A 158 9.22 5.40 6.26
CA ALA A 158 10.24 4.98 5.29
C ALA A 158 11.63 5.58 5.58
N ALA A 159 11.68 6.82 6.06
CA ALA A 159 12.95 7.50 6.33
C ALA A 159 13.69 6.98 7.56
N HIS A 160 12.99 6.36 8.52
CA HIS A 160 13.56 6.11 9.86
C HIS A 160 13.34 4.69 10.41
N ALA A 161 12.43 3.90 9.85
CA ALA A 161 12.04 2.59 10.42
C ALA A 161 13.20 1.58 10.57
N LEU A 162 14.25 1.69 9.73
CA LEU A 162 15.42 0.81 9.83
C LEU A 162 16.35 1.18 10.99
N LYS A 163 16.38 2.45 11.40
CA LYS A 163 17.35 2.96 12.38
C LYS A 163 17.23 2.30 13.77
N PRO A 164 16.02 2.14 14.35
CA PRO A 164 15.86 1.42 15.63
C PRO A 164 16.33 -0.03 15.55
N ALA A 165 16.02 -0.74 14.47
CA ALA A 165 16.42 -2.13 14.28
C ALA A 165 17.95 -2.28 14.23
N VAL A 166 18.63 -1.39 13.50
CA VAL A 166 20.10 -1.36 13.44
C VAL A 166 20.72 -0.94 14.78
N ALA A 167 20.11 0.02 15.48
CA ALA A 167 20.56 0.44 16.80
C ALA A 167 20.50 -0.70 17.83
N GLU A 168 19.38 -1.43 17.88
CA GLU A 168 19.20 -2.59 18.74
C GLU A 168 20.19 -3.71 18.40
N TRP A 169 20.38 -4.00 17.11
CA TRP A 169 21.36 -4.97 16.64
C TRP A 169 22.79 -4.63 17.07
N ARG A 170 23.17 -3.35 16.94
CA ARG A 170 24.49 -2.85 17.35
C ARG A 170 24.69 -2.95 18.85
N GLU A 171 23.72 -2.52 19.65
CA GLU A 171 23.80 -2.57 21.11
C GLU A 171 23.91 -4.00 21.65
N GLY A 172 23.19 -4.93 21.03
CA GLY A 172 23.30 -6.36 21.32
C GLY A 172 24.63 -7.00 20.87
N ARG A 173 25.46 -6.27 20.11
CA ARG A 173 26.69 -6.77 19.47
C ARG A 173 26.43 -8.02 18.62
N LEU A 174 25.32 -8.02 17.88
CA LEU A 174 24.78 -9.23 17.27
C LEU A 174 25.58 -9.70 16.04
N ASN A 175 26.44 -8.87 15.46
CA ASN A 175 27.40 -9.26 14.43
C ASN A 175 28.26 -10.46 14.86
N THR A 176 28.78 -10.47 16.10
CA THR A 176 29.65 -11.56 16.60
C THR A 176 28.92 -12.90 16.63
N TYR A 177 27.63 -12.90 16.99
CA TYR A 177 26.82 -14.12 16.97
C TYR A 177 26.46 -14.53 15.55
N ALA A 178 26.21 -13.58 14.66
CA ALA A 178 25.91 -13.87 13.26
C ALA A 178 27.12 -14.47 12.54
N ASP A 179 28.33 -13.99 12.84
CA ASP A 179 29.59 -14.55 12.32
C ASP A 179 29.84 -15.98 12.81
N ALA A 180 29.36 -16.31 14.01
CA ALA A 180 29.42 -17.65 14.60
C ALA A 180 28.24 -18.56 14.18
N ASP A 181 27.35 -18.06 13.32
CA ASP A 181 26.08 -18.70 12.95
C ASP A 181 25.15 -19.06 14.14
N ASP A 182 25.17 -18.24 15.19
CA ASP A 182 24.43 -18.49 16.43
C ASP A 182 23.08 -17.75 16.44
N LEU A 183 22.14 -18.29 15.67
CA LEU A 183 20.76 -17.76 15.62
C LEU A 183 20.09 -17.78 17.00
N LEU A 184 20.39 -18.75 17.86
CA LEU A 184 19.75 -18.91 19.15
C LEU A 184 20.12 -17.76 20.09
N SER A 185 21.41 -17.43 20.18
CA SER A 185 21.86 -16.30 20.98
C SER A 185 21.34 -14.97 20.45
N ILE A 186 21.28 -14.77 19.12
CA ILE A 186 20.66 -13.59 18.50
C ILE A 186 19.18 -13.48 18.92
N SER A 187 18.44 -14.57 18.75
CA SER A 187 17.00 -14.60 19.04
C SER A 187 16.71 -14.38 20.52
N ARG A 188 17.58 -14.86 21.41
CA ARG A 188 17.49 -14.60 22.86
C ARG A 188 17.80 -13.16 23.22
N ALA A 189 18.78 -12.54 22.56
CA ALA A 189 19.08 -11.13 22.77
C ALA A 189 17.89 -10.24 22.42
N ILE A 190 17.27 -10.48 21.27
CA ILE A 190 16.15 -9.68 20.77
C ILE A 190 14.88 -9.95 21.59
N ASN A 191 14.48 -11.21 21.75
CA ASN A 191 13.19 -11.52 22.37
C ASN A 191 13.21 -11.52 23.91
N LEU A 192 14.35 -11.85 24.53
CA LEU A 192 14.49 -11.99 25.98
C LEU A 192 15.44 -10.94 26.59
N GLY A 193 15.95 -10.01 25.79
CA GLY A 193 16.89 -8.95 26.22
C GLY A 193 18.31 -9.43 26.54
N ASN A 194 18.62 -10.73 26.39
CA ASN A 194 19.92 -11.28 26.76
C ASN A 194 20.28 -12.52 25.93
N ALA A 195 21.35 -12.43 25.14
CA ALA A 195 21.88 -13.53 24.34
C ALA A 195 22.17 -14.81 25.14
N ARG A 196 22.56 -14.65 26.41
CA ARG A 196 22.93 -15.75 27.32
C ARG A 196 21.75 -16.28 28.14
N SER A 197 20.53 -15.82 27.88
CA SER A 197 19.33 -16.36 28.52
C SER A 197 19.27 -17.87 28.33
N ARG A 198 18.83 -18.59 29.36
CA ARG A 198 18.58 -20.04 29.25
C ARG A 198 17.23 -20.36 28.61
N GLY A 199 16.34 -19.36 28.53
CA GLY A 199 15.02 -19.51 27.93
C GLY A 199 15.08 -19.76 26.42
N MET A 200 14.01 -20.34 25.89
CA MET A 200 13.77 -20.41 24.45
C MET A 200 13.05 -19.13 24.03
N PRO A 201 13.56 -18.37 23.04
CA PRO A 201 12.86 -17.19 22.56
C PRO A 201 11.58 -17.58 21.84
N ASN A 202 10.56 -16.74 21.98
CA ASN A 202 9.30 -16.93 21.28
C ASN A 202 9.52 -16.85 19.76
N GLY A 203 8.90 -17.77 19.04
CA GLY A 203 8.98 -17.81 17.58
C GLY A 203 10.31 -18.32 17.00
N PHE A 204 11.14 -19.02 17.79
CA PHE A 204 12.46 -19.49 17.33
C PHE A 204 12.43 -20.33 16.04
N GLU A 205 11.41 -21.19 15.86
CA GLU A 205 11.24 -21.97 14.64
C GLU A 205 10.97 -21.08 13.41
N ASP A 206 10.17 -20.03 13.56
CA ASP A 206 9.89 -19.09 12.47
C ASP A 206 11.14 -18.27 12.10
N ARG A 207 11.93 -17.86 13.11
CA ARG A 207 13.23 -17.20 12.88
C ARG A 207 14.20 -18.10 12.10
N LYS A 208 14.24 -19.40 12.42
CA LYS A 208 15.02 -20.39 11.66
C LYS A 208 14.56 -20.48 10.20
N GLU A 209 13.26 -20.50 9.97
CA GLU A 209 12.70 -20.57 8.64
C GLU A 209 12.99 -19.30 7.82
N TRP A 210 12.87 -18.11 8.42
CA TRP A 210 13.29 -16.87 7.76
C TRP A 210 14.77 -16.86 7.40
N LEU A 211 15.64 -17.31 8.32
CA LEU A 211 17.08 -17.42 8.06
C LEU A 211 17.35 -18.35 6.87
N ARG A 212 16.68 -19.51 6.82
CA ARG A 212 16.80 -20.48 5.73
C ARG A 212 16.38 -19.87 4.38
N LYS A 213 15.24 -19.17 4.34
CA LYS A 213 14.74 -18.49 3.13
C LYS A 213 15.74 -17.46 2.62
N VAL A 214 16.21 -16.57 3.49
CA VAL A 214 17.16 -15.52 3.11
C VAL A 214 18.47 -16.14 2.61
N ARG A 215 19.02 -17.14 3.31
CA ARG A 215 20.24 -17.86 2.88
C ARG A 215 20.11 -18.55 1.54
N THR A 216 18.92 -19.09 1.24
CA THR A 216 18.66 -19.74 -0.05
C THR A 216 18.81 -18.74 -1.20
N VAL A 217 18.30 -17.52 -1.04
CA VAL A 217 18.44 -16.45 -2.03
C VAL A 217 19.91 -16.00 -2.15
N ILE A 218 20.61 -15.87 -1.02
CA ILE A 218 22.04 -15.52 -0.99
C ILE A 218 22.89 -16.58 -1.72
N GLY A 219 22.68 -17.86 -1.41
CA GLY A 219 23.49 -18.98 -1.91
C GLY A 219 23.30 -19.28 -3.40
N ARG A 220 22.15 -18.92 -3.98
CA ARG A 220 21.91 -18.97 -5.43
C ARG A 220 22.64 -17.85 -6.20
N GLY A 221 23.27 -16.91 -5.48
CA GLY A 221 23.72 -15.63 -6.03
C GLY A 221 22.54 -14.72 -6.30
N THR A 222 22.71 -13.40 -6.14
CA THR A 222 21.73 -12.44 -6.66
C THR A 222 21.84 -12.39 -8.18
N ALA A 223 21.38 -13.45 -8.87
CA ALA A 223 20.90 -13.26 -10.21
C ALA A 223 19.82 -12.17 -10.11
N PRO A 224 19.90 -11.08 -10.87
CA PRO A 224 18.81 -10.12 -10.87
C PRO A 224 17.54 -10.93 -11.19
N PRO A 225 16.45 -10.79 -10.43
CA PRO A 225 15.17 -11.21 -10.97
C PRO A 225 15.07 -10.50 -12.31
N SER A 226 14.92 -11.28 -13.40
CA SER A 226 14.68 -10.73 -14.73
C SER A 226 13.68 -9.59 -14.59
N ALA A 227 14.05 -8.41 -15.09
CA ALA A 227 13.22 -7.21 -15.04
C ALA A 227 11.75 -7.56 -15.32
N GLY A 228 10.90 -7.39 -14.32
CA GLY A 228 9.47 -7.68 -14.37
C GLY A 228 9.03 -8.72 -13.34
N MET A 229 8.68 -8.25 -12.13
CA MET A 229 7.71 -8.89 -11.22
C MET A 229 7.34 -7.89 -10.09
N PRO A 230 6.15 -7.28 -10.12
CA PRO A 230 5.61 -6.52 -8.99
C PRO A 230 5.12 -7.47 -7.89
N GLY A 231 5.62 -7.28 -6.67
CA GLY A 231 5.20 -7.99 -5.46
C GLY A 231 3.88 -7.45 -4.92
N ARG A 232 2.80 -8.19 -5.15
CA ARG A 232 1.59 -8.28 -4.31
C ARG A 232 0.89 -9.58 -4.77
N TYR A 233 -0.02 -10.15 -4.01
CA TYR A 233 -0.70 -11.45 -4.26
C TYR A 233 0.09 -12.72 -3.88
N VAL A 234 0.34 -12.87 -2.58
CA VAL A 234 0.18 -14.19 -1.94
C VAL A 234 -1.25 -14.24 -1.43
N ALA A 235 -2.17 -14.62 -2.30
CA ALA A 235 -3.55 -14.94 -1.94
C ALA A 235 -3.86 -16.36 -2.40
N MET A 236 -3.00 -17.27 -1.94
CA MET A 236 -3.23 -18.67 -1.60
C MET A 236 -1.88 -19.17 -1.09
N ASP A 237 -1.84 -19.57 0.19
CA ASP A 237 -0.69 -20.25 0.77
C ASP A 237 -0.38 -21.48 -0.10
N LEU A 238 0.88 -21.73 -0.46
CA LEU A 238 1.24 -22.92 -1.23
C LEU A 238 0.84 -24.21 -0.49
N ARG A 239 0.75 -24.17 0.85
CA ARG A 239 0.16 -25.25 1.65
C ARG A 239 -1.31 -25.47 1.30
N GLU A 240 -2.07 -24.40 1.09
CA GLU A 240 -3.47 -24.48 0.68
C GLU A 240 -3.60 -25.09 -0.71
N VAL A 241 -2.76 -24.68 -1.66
CA VAL A 241 -2.70 -25.31 -3.00
C VAL A 241 -2.41 -26.80 -2.91
N GLN A 242 -1.42 -27.20 -2.11
CA GLN A 242 -1.08 -28.61 -1.91
C GLN A 242 -2.22 -29.38 -1.22
N ASN A 243 -2.88 -28.81 -0.21
CA ASN A 243 -4.03 -29.41 0.46
C ASN A 243 -5.18 -29.65 -0.54
N ARG A 244 -5.48 -28.65 -1.37
CA ARG A 244 -6.52 -28.71 -2.40
C ARG A 244 -6.21 -29.77 -3.45
N LEU A 245 -4.98 -29.77 -3.97
CA LEU A 245 -4.52 -30.78 -4.93
C LEU A 245 -4.53 -32.19 -4.33
N LYS A 246 -4.24 -32.33 -3.04
CA LYS A 246 -4.29 -33.60 -2.32
C LYS A 246 -5.73 -34.10 -2.17
N GLY A 247 -6.67 -33.21 -1.82
CA GLY A 247 -8.10 -33.51 -1.78
C GLY A 247 -8.67 -33.93 -3.14
N MET A 248 -8.08 -33.44 -4.25
CA MET A 248 -8.42 -33.84 -5.62
C MET A 248 -7.69 -35.12 -6.09
N GLY A 249 -6.85 -35.74 -5.25
CA GLY A 249 -6.05 -36.90 -5.62
C GLY A 249 -4.90 -36.62 -6.60
N LEU A 250 -4.56 -35.35 -6.84
CA LEU A 250 -3.51 -34.91 -7.76
C LEU A 250 -2.14 -34.77 -7.08
N TYR A 251 -2.10 -34.65 -5.75
CA TYR A 251 -0.88 -34.48 -4.96
C TYR A 251 -0.75 -35.59 -3.90
N LEU A 252 0.28 -36.44 -4.05
CA LEU A 252 0.48 -37.63 -3.21
C LEU A 252 1.53 -37.45 -2.10
N ALA A 253 2.28 -36.35 -2.12
CA ALA A 253 3.33 -36.06 -1.14
C ALA A 253 2.78 -35.39 0.14
N GLU A 254 3.67 -35.10 1.09
CA GLU A 254 3.32 -34.32 2.28
C GLU A 254 3.08 -32.84 1.94
N VAL A 255 2.18 -32.22 2.69
CA VAL A 255 1.84 -30.79 2.53
C VAL A 255 2.81 -29.98 3.38
N ASP A 256 3.85 -29.48 2.73
CA ASP A 256 5.00 -28.82 3.35
C ASP A 256 5.07 -27.32 3.04
N GLY A 257 4.24 -26.82 2.12
CA GLY A 257 4.24 -25.43 1.66
C GLY A 257 5.43 -25.08 0.77
N ILE A 258 6.12 -26.08 0.23
CA ILE A 258 7.32 -25.91 -0.58
C ILE A 258 7.01 -26.27 -2.03
N TYR A 259 7.47 -25.43 -2.95
CA TYR A 259 7.37 -25.74 -4.37
C TYR A 259 8.49 -26.71 -4.74
N GLY A 260 8.12 -27.95 -5.05
CA GLY A 260 9.03 -29.01 -5.46
C GLY A 260 8.47 -29.81 -6.64
N ALA A 261 9.22 -30.81 -7.10
CA ALA A 261 8.85 -31.61 -8.28
C ALA A 261 7.44 -32.25 -8.16
N ALA A 262 7.05 -32.68 -6.96
CA ALA A 262 5.72 -33.20 -6.69
C ALA A 262 4.62 -32.13 -6.83
N THR A 263 4.86 -30.92 -6.29
CA THR A 263 3.94 -29.78 -6.36
C THR A 263 3.77 -29.32 -7.82
N GLU A 264 4.87 -29.21 -8.56
CA GLU A 264 4.84 -28.87 -9.98
C GLU A 264 4.07 -29.91 -10.81
N THR A 265 4.33 -31.20 -10.58
CA THR A 265 3.63 -32.29 -11.29
C THR A 265 2.13 -32.24 -11.04
N ALA A 266 1.73 -32.01 -9.79
CA ALA A 266 0.32 -31.91 -9.40
C ALA A 266 -0.35 -30.65 -10.00
N ILE A 267 0.34 -29.51 -10.01
CA ILE A 267 -0.14 -28.28 -10.66
C ILE A 267 -0.31 -28.48 -12.17
N LYS A 268 0.68 -29.05 -12.85
CA LYS A 268 0.59 -29.32 -14.29
C LYS A 268 -0.56 -30.29 -14.61
N ALA A 269 -0.81 -31.28 -13.74
CA ALA A 269 -1.97 -32.16 -13.86
C ALA A 269 -3.30 -31.39 -13.71
N LEU A 270 -3.42 -30.52 -12.69
CA LEU A 270 -4.59 -29.65 -12.50
C LEU A 270 -4.85 -28.77 -13.74
N LEU A 271 -3.81 -28.10 -14.24
CA LEU A 271 -3.92 -27.21 -15.39
C LEU A 271 -4.32 -27.96 -16.66
N LYS A 272 -3.80 -29.17 -16.85
CA LYS A 272 -4.21 -30.06 -17.94
C LYS A 272 -5.69 -30.46 -17.83
N ASN A 273 -6.18 -30.76 -16.63
CA ASN A 273 -7.60 -31.04 -16.38
C ASN A 273 -8.49 -29.82 -16.69
N GLN A 274 -7.97 -28.60 -16.50
CA GLN A 274 -8.61 -27.35 -16.90
C GLN A 274 -8.39 -26.97 -18.38
N ARG A 275 -7.85 -27.90 -19.19
CA ARG A 275 -7.57 -27.72 -20.62
C ARG A 275 -6.58 -26.60 -20.96
N VAL A 276 -5.69 -26.25 -20.03
CA VAL A 276 -4.60 -25.30 -20.28
C VAL A 276 -3.47 -26.03 -21.01
N THR A 277 -3.01 -25.48 -22.14
CA THR A 277 -1.97 -26.06 -22.99
C THR A 277 -0.70 -25.21 -22.99
N GLY A 278 0.43 -25.75 -23.45
CA GLY A 278 1.68 -25.00 -23.58
C GLY A 278 2.39 -24.65 -22.26
N ILE A 279 2.13 -25.40 -21.20
CA ILE A 279 2.60 -25.11 -19.83
C ILE A 279 3.95 -25.76 -19.46
N SER A 280 4.61 -26.48 -20.37
CA SER A 280 5.85 -27.23 -20.05
C SER A 280 6.98 -26.30 -19.62
N GLU A 281 7.12 -25.17 -20.31
CA GLU A 281 8.17 -24.15 -20.13
C GLU A 281 7.76 -23.01 -19.18
N TRP A 282 6.61 -23.13 -18.50
CA TRP A 282 6.16 -22.04 -17.63
C TRP A 282 7.01 -21.99 -16.34
N PRO A 283 7.45 -20.79 -15.91
CA PRO A 283 8.22 -20.66 -14.68
C PRO A 283 7.35 -20.95 -13.45
N GLU A 284 8.00 -21.33 -12.34
CA GLU A 284 7.38 -21.69 -11.06
C GLU A 284 6.23 -20.76 -10.67
N LEU A 285 6.47 -19.45 -10.62
CA LEU A 285 5.47 -18.49 -10.19
C LEU A 285 4.26 -18.42 -11.13
N ARG A 286 4.48 -18.58 -12.44
CA ARG A 286 3.38 -18.63 -13.43
C ARG A 286 2.54 -19.89 -13.24
N LEU A 287 3.16 -21.02 -12.93
CA LEU A 287 2.47 -22.27 -12.61
C LEU A 287 1.67 -22.15 -11.31
N ILE A 288 2.24 -21.51 -10.28
CA ILE A 288 1.54 -21.23 -9.02
C ILE A 288 0.31 -20.37 -9.31
N ILE A 289 0.47 -19.19 -9.93
CA ILE A 289 -0.66 -18.29 -10.26
C ILE A 289 -1.73 -19.01 -11.07
N ALA A 290 -1.34 -19.78 -12.09
CA ALA A 290 -2.26 -20.54 -12.91
C ALA A 290 -3.04 -21.58 -12.09
N SER A 291 -2.37 -22.25 -11.15
CA SER A 291 -3.02 -23.20 -10.24
C SER A 291 -4.05 -22.51 -9.34
N LEU A 292 -3.78 -21.30 -8.87
CA LEU A 292 -4.71 -20.51 -8.07
C LEU A 292 -5.93 -20.07 -8.91
N GLN A 293 -5.70 -19.59 -10.13
CA GLN A 293 -6.77 -19.28 -11.09
C GLN A 293 -7.66 -20.51 -11.33
N ALA A 294 -7.05 -21.68 -11.53
CA ALA A 294 -7.77 -22.94 -11.69
C ALA A 294 -8.60 -23.32 -10.46
N LEU A 295 -8.05 -23.19 -9.26
CA LEU A 295 -8.76 -23.51 -8.01
C LEU A 295 -9.91 -22.52 -7.72
N CYS A 296 -9.69 -21.23 -7.92
CA CYS A 296 -10.73 -20.20 -7.80
C CYS A 296 -11.88 -20.45 -8.80
N ARG A 297 -11.56 -20.83 -10.04
CA ARG A 297 -12.58 -21.21 -11.03
C ARG A 297 -13.39 -22.44 -10.60
N ILE A 298 -12.73 -23.44 -10.02
CA ILE A 298 -13.40 -24.64 -9.48
C ILE A 298 -14.40 -24.24 -8.37
N ASP A 299 -14.08 -23.21 -7.60
CA ASP A 299 -14.96 -22.67 -6.55
C ASP A 299 -16.02 -21.68 -7.08
N GLY A 300 -16.15 -21.55 -8.40
CA GLY A 300 -17.11 -20.66 -9.04
C GLY A 300 -16.76 -19.17 -8.90
N ILE A 301 -15.50 -18.82 -8.70
CA ILE A 301 -15.01 -17.43 -8.70
C ILE A 301 -14.50 -17.09 -10.10
N GLU A 302 -14.95 -15.96 -10.65
CA GLU A 302 -14.56 -15.55 -12.01
C GLU A 302 -13.15 -14.96 -12.04
N VAL A 303 -12.22 -15.68 -12.68
CA VAL A 303 -10.78 -15.37 -12.71
C VAL A 303 -10.27 -14.86 -14.07
N GLY A 304 -11.13 -14.81 -15.08
CA GLY A 304 -10.71 -14.64 -16.48
C GLY A 304 -10.07 -15.90 -17.05
N ALA A 305 -9.10 -15.77 -17.96
CA ALA A 305 -8.35 -16.90 -18.51
C ALA A 305 -7.36 -17.51 -17.47
N ILE A 306 -7.12 -18.83 -17.53
CA ILE A 306 -6.04 -19.46 -16.75
C ILE A 306 -4.75 -19.34 -17.58
N ASP A 307 -4.08 -18.21 -17.45
CA ASP A 307 -2.88 -17.84 -18.22
C ASP A 307 -1.61 -17.75 -17.35
N GLY A 308 -1.76 -17.91 -16.03
CA GLY A 308 -0.70 -17.76 -15.04
C GLY A 308 -0.24 -16.31 -14.86
N LEU A 309 -1.01 -15.34 -15.35
CA LEU A 309 -0.75 -13.93 -15.22
C LEU A 309 -1.60 -13.33 -14.11
N LEU A 310 -0.98 -12.46 -13.33
CA LEU A 310 -1.62 -11.84 -12.18
C LEU A 310 -2.27 -10.52 -12.59
N GLY A 311 -3.33 -10.60 -13.41
CA GLY A 311 -4.07 -9.44 -13.89
C GLY A 311 -5.19 -8.98 -12.93
N PRO A 312 -5.79 -7.78 -13.12
CA PRO A 312 -6.81 -7.21 -12.23
C PRO A 312 -7.96 -8.16 -11.88
N GLN A 313 -8.43 -8.97 -12.83
CA GLN A 313 -9.49 -9.95 -12.61
C GLN A 313 -9.03 -11.12 -11.74
N THR A 314 -7.82 -11.64 -11.98
CA THR A 314 -7.20 -12.68 -11.13
C THR A 314 -6.98 -12.18 -9.70
N ARG A 315 -6.64 -10.89 -9.55
CA ARG A 315 -6.46 -10.24 -8.26
C ARG A 315 -7.75 -10.13 -7.46
N ALA A 316 -8.81 -9.61 -8.09
CA ALA A 316 -10.14 -9.55 -7.50
C ALA A 316 -10.67 -10.95 -7.14
N ALA A 317 -10.44 -11.94 -8.00
CA ALA A 317 -10.83 -13.32 -7.71
C ALA A 317 -10.11 -13.90 -6.49
N PHE A 318 -8.83 -13.57 -6.30
CA PHE A 318 -8.10 -14.01 -5.11
C PHE A 318 -8.56 -13.31 -3.84
N ASP A 319 -8.97 -12.04 -3.92
CA ASP A 319 -9.56 -11.32 -2.78
C ASP A 319 -10.91 -11.94 -2.38
N ILE A 320 -11.75 -12.31 -3.36
CA ILE A 320 -12.99 -13.07 -3.13
C ILE A 320 -12.67 -14.42 -2.51
N TYR A 321 -11.66 -15.14 -3.02
CA TYR A 321 -11.25 -16.43 -2.48
C TYR A 321 -10.85 -16.34 -1.00
N VAL A 322 -9.97 -15.39 -0.66
CA VAL A 322 -9.52 -15.16 0.72
C VAL A 322 -10.71 -14.82 1.63
N THR A 323 -11.65 -14.01 1.13
CA THR A 323 -12.87 -13.64 1.84
C THR A 323 -13.78 -14.85 2.09
N ARG A 324 -13.98 -15.72 1.09
CA ARG A 324 -14.76 -16.95 1.23
C ARG A 324 -14.14 -17.91 2.23
N ILE A 325 -12.82 -18.10 2.20
CA ILE A 325 -12.11 -18.94 3.19
C ILE A 325 -12.28 -18.37 4.61
N ALA A 326 -12.20 -17.06 4.78
CA ALA A 326 -12.43 -16.41 6.08
C ALA A 326 -13.88 -16.58 6.59
N ASN A 327 -14.84 -16.75 5.68
CA ASN A 327 -16.26 -16.94 5.95
C ASN A 327 -16.73 -18.41 5.89
N GLY A 328 -15.81 -19.38 5.99
CA GLY A 328 -16.17 -20.80 6.02
C GLY A 328 -16.69 -21.37 4.70
N GLY A 329 -16.33 -20.76 3.57
CA GLY A 329 -16.70 -21.18 2.22
C GLY A 329 -18.00 -20.58 1.69
N VAL A 330 -18.63 -19.66 2.43
CA VAL A 330 -19.91 -19.06 2.05
C VAL A 330 -19.70 -17.76 1.25
N PRO A 331 -20.36 -17.57 0.10
CA PRO A 331 -20.37 -16.30 -0.63
C PRO A 331 -20.89 -15.14 0.22
N THR A 332 -20.27 -13.97 0.13
CA THR A 332 -20.73 -12.75 0.80
C THR A 332 -21.90 -12.08 0.06
N ALA A 333 -22.67 -11.23 0.75
CA ALA A 333 -23.80 -10.51 0.15
C ALA A 333 -23.38 -9.55 -0.99
N GLU A 334 -22.11 -9.12 -1.00
CA GLU A 334 -21.48 -8.28 -2.01
C GLU A 334 -21.13 -9.06 -3.28
N GLU A 335 -21.08 -10.40 -3.23
CA GLU A 335 -20.83 -11.29 -4.37
C GLU A 335 -22.08 -11.54 -5.24
N ASN A 336 -23.26 -11.09 -4.81
CA ASN A 336 -24.55 -11.28 -5.50
C ASN A 336 -25.03 -10.05 -6.30
N TRP A 337 -24.15 -9.11 -6.63
CA TRP A 337 -24.56 -7.90 -7.38
C TRP A 337 -24.32 -8.02 -8.89
N ARG A 338 -25.12 -8.89 -9.52
CA ARG A 338 -25.63 -8.78 -10.91
C ARG A 338 -26.37 -10.06 -11.27
N ASP A 339 -27.69 -10.03 -11.12
CA ASP A 339 -28.63 -10.66 -12.04
C ASP A 339 -30.03 -10.19 -11.64
N GLU A 340 -30.54 -9.18 -12.36
CA GLU A 340 -31.96 -9.01 -12.71
C GLU A 340 -32.11 -7.75 -13.56
N ASP A 341 -31.81 -7.88 -14.86
CA ASP A 341 -32.16 -6.87 -15.86
C ASP A 341 -33.44 -7.33 -16.56
N LYS A 342 -34.58 -6.68 -16.24
CA LYS A 342 -35.83 -6.78 -17.00
C LYS A 342 -36.56 -5.44 -17.05
N GLY A 343 -36.27 -4.68 -18.10
CA GLY A 343 -37.29 -4.21 -19.04
C GLY A 343 -37.92 -2.83 -18.83
N ALA A 344 -38.06 -2.12 -19.97
CA ALA A 344 -39.00 -1.04 -20.30
C ALA A 344 -38.71 0.35 -19.69
N THR A 345 -38.84 1.49 -20.38
CA THR A 345 -39.14 1.87 -21.78
C THR A 345 -38.82 3.38 -21.87
N ASP A 346 -38.49 3.84 -23.07
CA ASP A 346 -38.40 5.26 -23.46
C ASP A 346 -39.71 6.01 -23.22
N GLU A 347 -39.64 7.32 -22.91
CA GLU A 347 -40.56 8.35 -23.43
C GLU A 347 -40.02 9.78 -23.16
N GLU A 348 -40.01 10.57 -24.23
CA GLU A 348 -39.65 11.99 -24.33
C GLU A 348 -40.81 12.90 -23.85
N GLU A 349 -40.53 14.15 -23.40
CA GLU A 349 -41.30 15.32 -23.85
C GLU A 349 -40.67 16.68 -23.49
N ASP A 350 -40.99 17.64 -24.37
CA ASP A 350 -40.43 18.97 -24.65
C ASP A 350 -41.19 20.12 -23.94
N ASP A 351 -40.66 21.35 -24.08
CA ASP A 351 -41.39 22.62 -24.34
C ASP A 351 -41.17 23.85 -23.40
N ARG A 352 -40.26 24.73 -23.88
CA ARG A 352 -40.37 26.20 -24.13
C ARG A 352 -40.68 27.26 -23.03
N THR A 353 -39.68 28.17 -22.92
CA THR A 353 -39.72 29.66 -23.13
C THR A 353 -39.90 30.72 -22.00
N VAL A 354 -38.85 31.57 -21.91
CA VAL A 354 -38.79 33.07 -21.85
C VAL A 354 -38.89 33.82 -20.50
N GLY A 355 -37.71 34.20 -19.95
CA GLY A 355 -37.19 35.59 -19.96
C GLY A 355 -37.48 36.57 -18.81
N ARG A 356 -36.48 36.90 -17.96
CA ARG A 356 -36.02 38.28 -17.60
C ARG A 356 -34.77 38.27 -16.69
N ARG A 357 -33.78 39.12 -16.99
CA ARG A 357 -32.56 39.33 -16.20
C ARG A 357 -32.81 40.32 -15.04
N SER A 358 -32.34 39.99 -13.84
CA SER A 358 -31.96 40.96 -12.80
C SER A 358 -30.94 40.36 -11.83
N ASN A 359 -29.87 41.12 -11.58
CA ASN A 359 -28.70 40.78 -10.77
C ASN A 359 -29.05 40.40 -9.32
N VAL A 360 -28.93 39.12 -8.99
CA VAL A 360 -28.70 38.60 -7.63
C VAL A 360 -27.84 37.35 -7.78
N ALA A 361 -26.83 37.18 -6.91
CA ALA A 361 -25.77 36.16 -6.90
C ALA A 361 -26.13 34.81 -7.56
N PRO A 362 -25.27 34.18 -8.39
CA PRO A 362 -25.65 32.90 -8.96
C PRO A 362 -25.47 31.82 -7.89
N ALA A 363 -26.61 31.36 -7.40
CA ALA A 363 -26.81 29.99 -7.00
C ALA A 363 -26.18 29.06 -8.05
N PHE A 364 -25.49 28.02 -7.60
CA PHE A 364 -24.88 27.00 -8.45
C PHE A 364 -25.95 26.41 -9.37
N THR A 365 -25.96 26.85 -10.63
CA THR A 365 -26.77 26.26 -11.68
C THR A 365 -26.06 24.98 -12.12
N ASP A 366 -26.75 23.87 -11.95
CA ASP A 366 -26.40 22.56 -12.50
C ASP A 366 -26.46 22.67 -14.03
N SER A 367 -25.35 23.03 -14.67
CA SER A 367 -25.27 23.07 -16.14
C SER A 367 -24.75 21.74 -16.64
N THR A 368 -25.67 20.85 -17.00
CA THR A 368 -25.45 19.61 -17.75
C THR A 368 -25.14 19.86 -19.24
N ALA A 369 -24.50 20.98 -19.57
CA ALA A 369 -24.01 21.24 -20.92
C ALA A 369 -22.71 20.45 -21.12
N LYS A 370 -22.77 19.34 -21.87
CA LYS A 370 -21.59 18.65 -22.40
C LYS A 370 -20.70 19.67 -23.12
N SER A 371 -19.68 20.19 -22.45
CA SER A 371 -18.73 21.13 -23.03
C SER A 371 -17.97 20.43 -24.15
N ASN A 372 -18.23 20.83 -25.38
CA ASN A 372 -17.68 20.19 -26.57
C ASN A 372 -16.27 20.77 -26.84
N TRP A 373 -15.31 20.45 -25.98
CA TRP A 373 -13.92 20.91 -26.13
C TRP A 373 -13.35 20.48 -27.49
N PRO A 374 -12.45 21.27 -28.10
CA PRO A 374 -11.86 20.93 -29.39
C PRO A 374 -11.07 19.62 -29.29
N THR A 375 -10.85 18.95 -30.42
CA THR A 375 -9.83 17.90 -30.49
C THR A 375 -8.44 18.51 -30.34
N GLU A 376 -7.42 17.71 -29.99
CA GLU A 376 -6.03 18.20 -29.88
C GLU A 376 -5.55 18.99 -31.13
N SER A 377 -6.01 18.63 -32.33
CA SER A 377 -5.68 19.35 -33.56
C SER A 377 -6.37 20.72 -33.69
N GLY A 378 -7.55 20.89 -33.08
CA GLY A 378 -8.35 22.11 -33.14
C GLY A 378 -8.01 23.12 -32.03
N VAL A 379 -7.09 22.80 -31.12
CA VAL A 379 -6.77 23.63 -29.95
C VAL A 379 -6.35 25.04 -30.33
N GLN A 380 -5.46 25.21 -31.31
CA GLN A 380 -4.97 26.54 -31.69
C GLN A 380 -6.07 27.41 -32.35
N GLU A 381 -6.98 26.79 -33.10
CA GLU A 381 -8.11 27.49 -33.72
C GLU A 381 -9.13 27.94 -32.66
N TYR A 382 -9.38 27.10 -31.66
CA TYR A 382 -10.36 27.35 -30.62
C TYR A 382 -9.86 28.28 -29.50
N PHE A 383 -8.66 28.02 -28.97
CA PHE A 383 -8.08 28.76 -27.84
C PHE A 383 -7.13 29.89 -28.26
N GLY A 384 -6.76 29.96 -29.54
CA GLY A 384 -5.81 30.95 -30.05
C GLY A 384 -4.34 30.53 -29.86
N ALA A 385 -3.43 31.50 -29.99
CA ALA A 385 -1.99 31.22 -29.93
C ALA A 385 -1.54 30.73 -28.54
N PRO A 386 -0.49 29.89 -28.45
CA PRO A 386 0.10 29.51 -27.17
C PRO A 386 0.45 30.72 -26.29
N GLY A 387 0.07 30.68 -25.01
CA GLY A 387 0.27 31.76 -24.05
C GLY A 387 -0.66 32.96 -24.19
N SER A 388 -1.59 32.97 -25.15
CA SER A 388 -2.59 34.03 -25.28
C SER A 388 -3.80 33.79 -24.38
N ASN A 389 -4.61 34.83 -24.13
CA ASN A 389 -5.91 34.75 -23.43
C ASN A 389 -5.87 34.17 -22.01
N GLN A 390 -4.76 34.39 -21.28
CA GLN A 390 -4.57 33.86 -19.92
C GLN A 390 -5.20 34.76 -18.86
N VAL A 391 -5.75 34.14 -17.82
CA VAL A 391 -6.29 34.77 -16.62
C VAL A 391 -5.70 34.10 -15.38
N TYR A 392 -5.79 34.77 -14.23
CA TYR A 392 -5.43 34.17 -12.94
C TYR A 392 -6.65 33.56 -12.28
N LEU A 393 -6.66 32.23 -12.16
CA LEU A 393 -7.60 31.49 -11.33
C LEU A 393 -7.16 31.56 -9.87
N GLN A 394 -8.05 31.99 -8.98
CA GLN A 394 -7.85 31.84 -7.53
C GLN A 394 -8.23 30.42 -7.11
N LEU A 395 -7.38 29.75 -6.35
CA LEU A 395 -7.66 28.38 -5.91
C LEU A 395 -8.54 28.39 -4.65
N PRO A 396 -9.53 27.47 -4.55
CA PRO A 396 -10.41 27.36 -3.38
C PRO A 396 -9.66 26.89 -2.12
N PHE A 397 -8.45 26.35 -2.27
CA PHE A 397 -7.54 26.01 -1.19
C PHE A 397 -6.07 26.18 -1.65
N PRO A 398 -5.14 26.46 -0.72
CA PRO A 398 -3.72 26.56 -1.06
C PRO A 398 -3.16 25.19 -1.46
N MET A 399 -2.51 25.16 -2.62
CA MET A 399 -1.76 24.00 -3.12
C MET A 399 -0.26 24.15 -2.87
N LYS A 400 0.49 23.07 -2.95
CA LYS A 400 1.95 23.04 -2.83
C LYS A 400 2.58 22.72 -4.17
N LEU A 401 3.70 23.38 -4.49
CA LEU A 401 4.43 23.06 -5.72
C LEU A 401 5.06 21.67 -5.60
N ALA A 402 4.81 20.78 -6.57
CA ALA A 402 5.15 19.37 -6.43
C ALA A 402 6.64 19.09 -6.22
N TRP A 403 7.52 19.86 -6.85
CA TRP A 403 8.98 19.74 -6.72
C TRP A 403 9.59 20.67 -5.66
N ASP A 404 8.78 21.48 -4.99
CA ASP A 404 9.21 22.36 -3.90
C ASP A 404 8.04 22.59 -2.92
N PRO A 405 7.73 21.60 -2.04
CA PRO A 405 6.52 21.63 -1.22
C PRO A 405 6.44 22.78 -0.21
N ALA A 406 7.54 23.51 0.00
CA ALA A 406 7.57 24.73 0.80
C ALA A 406 6.90 25.91 0.08
N LYS A 407 6.80 25.88 -1.25
CA LYS A 407 6.12 26.92 -2.04
C LYS A 407 4.62 26.66 -2.13
N ILE A 408 3.86 27.65 -1.67
CA ILE A 408 2.39 27.62 -1.67
C ILE A 408 1.86 28.36 -2.90
N VAL A 409 1.07 27.66 -3.71
CA VAL A 409 0.36 28.17 -4.88
C VAL A 409 -1.07 28.51 -4.47
N ARG A 410 -1.44 29.78 -4.59
CA ARG A 410 -2.80 30.29 -4.29
C ARG A 410 -3.55 30.73 -5.54
N GLN A 411 -2.80 31.00 -6.62
CA GLN A 411 -3.31 31.50 -7.88
C GLN A 411 -2.52 30.83 -9.00
N VAL A 412 -3.20 30.50 -10.09
CA VAL A 412 -2.61 29.81 -11.25
C VAL A 412 -3.03 30.54 -12.53
N GLN A 413 -2.11 30.68 -13.48
CA GLN A 413 -2.46 31.15 -14.82
C GLN A 413 -3.04 30.00 -15.65
N CYS A 414 -4.22 30.22 -16.23
CA CYS A 414 -4.88 29.32 -17.17
C CYS A 414 -5.61 30.12 -18.25
N HIS A 415 -6.10 29.44 -19.29
CA HIS A 415 -6.88 30.09 -20.33
C HIS A 415 -8.23 30.58 -19.79
N SER A 416 -8.64 31.78 -20.18
CA SER A 416 -9.94 32.39 -19.80
C SER A 416 -11.13 31.43 -19.95
N LEU A 417 -11.24 30.76 -21.09
CA LEU A 417 -12.31 29.79 -21.38
C LEU A 417 -12.37 28.55 -20.45
N VAL A 418 -11.29 28.17 -19.76
CA VAL A 418 -11.28 26.99 -18.87
C VAL A 418 -11.28 27.37 -17.39
N SER A 419 -11.16 28.67 -17.06
CA SER A 419 -11.00 29.15 -15.69
C SER A 419 -12.15 28.72 -14.78
N GLU A 420 -13.40 28.88 -15.23
CA GLU A 420 -14.58 28.51 -14.43
C GLU A 420 -14.69 26.98 -14.25
N SER A 421 -14.36 26.20 -15.27
CA SER A 421 -14.37 24.73 -15.17
C SER A 421 -13.32 24.23 -14.18
N LEU A 422 -12.10 24.79 -14.22
CA LEU A 422 -11.07 24.49 -13.22
C LEU A 422 -11.50 24.88 -11.80
N GLU A 423 -12.14 26.05 -11.63
CA GLU A 423 -12.69 26.48 -10.34
C GLU A 423 -13.72 25.47 -9.81
N ARG A 424 -14.64 25.00 -10.67
CA ARG A 424 -15.65 24.01 -10.31
C ARG A 424 -15.04 22.66 -9.93
N ILE A 425 -14.05 22.16 -10.69
CA ILE A 425 -13.33 20.91 -10.35
C ILE A 425 -12.77 21.02 -8.94
N TRP A 426 -11.93 22.04 -8.68
CA TRP A 426 -11.24 22.15 -7.40
C TRP A 426 -12.18 22.46 -6.23
N THR A 427 -13.26 23.21 -6.47
CA THR A 427 -14.29 23.47 -5.46
C THR A 427 -15.05 22.19 -5.11
N ARG A 428 -15.40 21.37 -6.09
CA ARG A 428 -16.05 20.07 -5.87
C ARG A 428 -15.11 19.10 -5.17
N THR A 429 -13.83 19.07 -5.54
CA THR A 429 -12.79 18.29 -4.84
C THR A 429 -12.70 18.68 -3.37
N LEU A 430 -12.59 19.98 -3.06
CA LEU A 430 -12.54 20.45 -1.68
C LEU A 430 -13.83 20.09 -0.92
N LYS A 431 -14.99 20.25 -1.54
CA LYS A 431 -16.28 19.98 -0.91
C LYS A 431 -16.48 18.48 -0.62
N HIS A 432 -16.06 17.61 -1.52
CA HIS A 432 -16.25 16.16 -1.39
C HIS A 432 -15.27 15.55 -0.38
N TYR A 433 -13.98 15.84 -0.54
CA TYR A 433 -12.95 15.23 0.31
C TYR A 433 -12.75 16.00 1.62
N GLY A 434 -12.93 17.31 1.62
CA GLY A 434 -12.45 18.16 2.70
C GLY A 434 -10.93 18.34 2.66
N LEU A 435 -10.44 19.35 3.38
CA LEU A 435 -9.03 19.76 3.29
C LEU A 435 -8.04 18.71 3.82
N GLU A 436 -8.45 17.93 4.81
CA GLU A 436 -7.59 16.89 5.40
C GLU A 436 -7.41 15.72 4.44
N GLU A 437 -8.51 15.20 3.90
CA GLU A 437 -8.48 14.04 3.02
C GLU A 437 -7.85 14.38 1.66
N LEU A 438 -8.15 15.54 1.08
CA LEU A 438 -7.51 15.94 -0.17
C LEU A 438 -5.98 16.07 -0.03
N ARG A 439 -5.48 16.44 1.16
CA ARG A 439 -4.04 16.49 1.48
C ARG A 439 -3.45 15.10 1.68
N ARG A 440 -4.19 14.19 2.32
CA ARG A 440 -3.80 12.77 2.42
C ARG A 440 -3.66 12.15 1.03
N LEU A 441 -4.61 12.43 0.15
CA LEU A 441 -4.61 12.04 -1.26
C LEU A 441 -3.62 12.84 -2.11
N ARG A 442 -3.04 13.93 -1.57
CA ARG A 442 -2.13 14.84 -2.25
C ARG A 442 -2.71 15.46 -3.53
N LEU A 443 -4.03 15.65 -3.55
CA LEU A 443 -4.72 16.45 -4.57
C LEU A 443 -4.35 17.94 -4.47
N ASP A 444 -3.65 18.35 -3.41
CA ASP A 444 -3.04 19.68 -3.27
C ASP A 444 -1.62 19.80 -3.87
N MET A 445 -1.08 18.75 -4.50
CA MET A 445 0.25 18.81 -5.12
C MET A 445 0.16 19.28 -6.58
N PHE A 446 0.54 20.54 -6.81
CA PHE A 446 0.47 21.22 -8.10
C PHE A 446 1.68 20.91 -9.00
N GLY A 447 1.45 20.27 -10.14
CA GLY A 447 2.44 19.94 -11.15
C GLY A 447 2.54 20.97 -12.30
N GLY A 448 1.51 21.76 -12.55
CA GLY A 448 1.55 22.84 -13.54
C GLY A 448 0.23 23.05 -14.28
N CYS A 449 0.05 24.24 -14.85
CA CYS A 449 -1.08 24.56 -15.73
C CYS A 449 -0.62 25.25 -17.03
N LEU A 450 -0.23 26.53 -16.97
CA LEU A 450 0.41 27.21 -18.11
C LEU A 450 1.91 26.92 -18.15
N ASN A 451 2.40 26.45 -19.30
CA ASN A 451 3.82 26.33 -19.62
C ASN A 451 4.02 26.40 -21.15
N VAL A 452 4.42 27.58 -21.66
CA VAL A 452 4.52 27.86 -23.11
C VAL A 452 5.75 27.17 -23.70
N ARG A 453 5.57 25.93 -24.15
CA ARG A 453 6.61 25.12 -24.78
C ARG A 453 6.07 24.11 -25.78
N LYS A 454 6.91 23.71 -26.74
CA LYS A 454 6.67 22.54 -27.59
C LYS A 454 6.81 21.23 -26.81
N LYS A 455 6.15 20.17 -27.26
CA LYS A 455 6.31 18.81 -26.72
C LYS A 455 7.78 18.38 -26.90
N ARG A 456 8.35 17.71 -25.89
CA ARG A 456 9.77 17.30 -25.91
C ARG A 456 9.98 16.26 -27.01
N GLY A 457 10.91 16.53 -27.93
CA GLY A 457 11.18 15.65 -29.07
C GLY A 457 10.17 15.75 -30.23
N GLY A 458 9.27 16.75 -30.21
CA GLY A 458 8.28 16.98 -31.25
C GLY A 458 8.20 18.44 -31.71
N THR A 459 7.44 18.67 -32.77
CA THR A 459 7.21 20.02 -33.35
C THR A 459 5.91 20.66 -32.88
N SER A 460 5.00 19.89 -32.27
CA SER A 460 3.69 20.33 -31.79
C SER A 460 3.76 21.00 -30.42
N TRP A 461 2.82 21.91 -30.16
CA TRP A 461 2.68 22.59 -28.87
C TRP A 461 2.14 21.64 -27.80
N SER A 462 2.62 21.79 -26.56
CA SER A 462 2.02 21.12 -25.40
C SER A 462 0.62 21.69 -25.11
N MET A 463 -0.28 20.90 -24.53
CA MET A 463 -1.58 21.41 -24.06
C MET A 463 -1.40 22.45 -22.94
N HIS A 464 -0.37 22.30 -22.11
CA HIS A 464 0.03 23.33 -21.15
C HIS A 464 0.42 24.65 -21.81
N ALA A 465 0.84 24.66 -23.08
CA ALA A 465 1.23 25.90 -23.75
C ALA A 465 0.05 26.84 -23.99
N TYR A 466 -1.18 26.32 -23.97
CA TYR A 466 -2.41 27.09 -24.08
C TYR A 466 -3.05 27.40 -22.73
N GLY A 467 -2.52 26.87 -21.61
CA GLY A 467 -3.13 27.02 -20.28
C GLY A 467 -4.43 26.23 -20.10
N ILE A 468 -4.59 25.12 -20.82
CA ILE A 468 -5.81 24.28 -20.85
C ILE A 468 -5.58 22.87 -20.30
N ALA A 469 -4.47 22.65 -19.60
CA ALA A 469 -4.12 21.36 -19.03
C ALA A 469 -3.62 21.54 -17.60
N TRP A 470 -3.64 20.46 -16.84
CA TRP A 470 -3.27 20.47 -15.44
C TRP A 470 -2.56 19.16 -15.07
N ASP A 471 -1.45 19.28 -14.34
CA ASP A 471 -0.74 18.14 -13.76
C ASP A 471 -0.96 18.08 -12.23
N VAL A 472 -1.47 16.95 -11.73
CA VAL A 472 -1.70 16.67 -10.31
C VAL A 472 -0.70 15.63 -9.82
N ASP A 473 0.00 15.96 -8.73
CA ASP A 473 0.93 15.05 -8.03
C ASP A 473 1.87 14.26 -8.98
N PRO A 474 2.68 14.96 -9.79
CA PRO A 474 3.54 14.36 -10.82
C PRO A 474 4.58 13.37 -10.26
N GLU A 475 4.87 13.44 -8.96
CA GLU A 475 5.81 12.53 -8.27
C GLU A 475 5.27 11.09 -8.21
N ARG A 476 3.96 10.91 -7.96
CA ARG A 476 3.30 9.59 -7.86
C ARG A 476 2.52 9.20 -9.12
N ASN A 477 2.58 10.02 -10.18
CA ASN A 477 1.77 9.89 -11.40
C ASN A 477 2.52 10.32 -12.67
N ALA A 478 3.83 10.06 -12.71
CA ALA A 478 4.74 10.56 -13.73
C ALA A 478 4.34 10.15 -15.16
N LEU A 479 4.82 10.90 -16.15
CA LEU A 479 4.52 10.78 -17.60
C LEU A 479 4.48 9.34 -18.17
N LYS A 480 5.34 8.45 -17.67
CA LYS A 480 5.48 7.06 -18.16
C LYS A 480 4.80 6.01 -17.30
N MET A 481 4.23 6.40 -16.16
CA MET A 481 3.56 5.47 -15.25
C MET A 481 2.29 4.95 -15.90
N GLY A 482 2.08 3.63 -15.78
CA GLY A 482 0.80 3.00 -16.12
C GLY A 482 -0.15 2.96 -14.94
N ARG A 483 -1.34 2.40 -15.18
CA ARG A 483 -2.44 2.15 -14.24
C ARG A 483 -1.95 1.47 -12.96
N ASP A 484 -1.04 0.52 -13.13
CA ASP A 484 -0.50 -0.28 -12.03
C ASP A 484 0.46 0.49 -11.12
N GLU A 485 0.92 1.67 -11.55
CA GLU A 485 1.93 2.49 -10.85
C GLU A 485 1.37 3.84 -10.38
N ALA A 486 0.40 4.40 -11.12
CA ALA A 486 -0.12 5.72 -10.86
C ALA A 486 -1.09 5.75 -9.67
N ALA A 487 -0.78 6.57 -8.67
CA ALA A 487 -1.65 6.74 -7.51
C ALA A 487 -3.08 7.17 -7.90
N LEU A 488 -3.22 8.03 -8.92
CA LEU A 488 -4.50 8.57 -9.40
C LEU A 488 -5.41 7.51 -10.05
N ASP A 489 -4.98 6.27 -10.30
CA ASP A 489 -5.91 5.22 -10.70
C ASP A 489 -6.74 4.66 -9.53
N ALA A 490 -6.27 4.83 -8.29
CA ALA A 490 -6.92 4.21 -7.14
C ALA A 490 -8.38 4.70 -6.98
N PRO A 491 -9.29 3.85 -6.46
CA PRO A 491 -10.72 4.21 -6.32
C PRO A 491 -10.95 5.45 -5.46
N GLU A 492 -10.05 5.75 -4.52
CA GLU A 492 -10.11 6.97 -3.69
C GLU A 492 -10.09 8.26 -4.53
N TYR A 493 -9.62 8.21 -5.78
CA TYR A 493 -9.59 9.33 -6.72
C TYR A 493 -10.76 9.31 -7.72
N ASP A 494 -11.68 8.34 -7.65
CA ASP A 494 -12.80 8.24 -8.59
C ASP A 494 -13.66 9.50 -8.58
N ALA A 495 -14.02 10.02 -7.40
CA ALA A 495 -14.80 11.25 -7.31
C ALA A 495 -14.06 12.45 -7.90
N PHE A 496 -12.74 12.57 -7.69
CA PHE A 496 -11.93 13.60 -8.35
C PHE A 496 -12.02 13.47 -9.88
N TRP A 497 -11.87 12.28 -10.44
CA TRP A 497 -11.98 12.05 -11.88
C TRP A 497 -13.39 12.30 -12.41
N GLU A 498 -14.43 11.94 -11.67
CA GLU A 498 -15.82 12.28 -11.99
C GLU A 498 -16.02 13.80 -12.10
N PHE A 499 -15.38 14.59 -11.22
CA PHE A 499 -15.46 16.04 -11.29
C PHE A 499 -14.74 16.59 -12.53
N VAL A 500 -13.59 16.01 -12.88
CA VAL A 500 -12.84 16.35 -14.11
C VAL A 500 -13.68 16.04 -15.36
N TYR A 501 -14.25 14.83 -15.44
CA TYR A 501 -15.07 14.41 -16.58
C TYR A 501 -16.40 15.14 -16.69
N ALA A 502 -17.00 15.55 -15.56
CA ALA A 502 -18.21 16.36 -15.57
C ALA A 502 -18.02 17.72 -16.26
N GLU A 503 -16.79 18.25 -16.27
CA GLU A 503 -16.43 19.47 -17.01
C GLU A 503 -15.94 19.19 -18.44
N GLY A 504 -16.13 17.96 -18.94
CA GLY A 504 -15.73 17.52 -20.28
C GLY A 504 -14.22 17.40 -20.51
N ALA A 505 -13.40 17.66 -19.50
CA ALA A 505 -11.97 17.43 -19.58
C ALA A 505 -11.68 15.93 -19.67
N VAL A 506 -10.51 15.58 -20.19
CA VAL A 506 -10.06 14.18 -20.34
C VAL A 506 -8.75 13.97 -19.59
N GLY A 507 -8.64 12.85 -18.86
CA GLY A 507 -7.42 12.45 -18.16
C GLY A 507 -6.63 11.43 -18.97
N LEU A 508 -5.37 11.74 -19.33
CA LEU A 508 -4.57 10.83 -20.17
C LEU A 508 -4.33 9.46 -19.51
N GLY A 509 -4.18 9.44 -18.19
CA GLY A 509 -4.04 8.19 -17.43
C GLY A 509 -5.21 7.24 -17.63
N ARG A 510 -6.43 7.70 -17.34
CA ARG A 510 -7.65 6.90 -17.47
C ARG A 510 -7.97 6.52 -18.92
N GLU A 511 -7.71 7.43 -19.87
CA GLU A 511 -8.07 7.24 -21.28
C GLU A 511 -7.03 6.44 -22.08
N ARG A 512 -5.75 6.56 -21.77
CA ARG A 512 -4.64 6.01 -22.57
C ARG A 512 -3.60 5.23 -21.76
N ASN A 513 -3.75 5.16 -20.44
CA ASN A 513 -2.86 4.45 -19.56
C ASN A 513 -1.41 4.98 -19.52
N TYR A 514 -1.24 6.29 -19.67
CA TYR A 514 0.03 7.00 -19.46
C TYR A 514 -0.24 8.44 -19.03
N ASP A 515 0.74 9.11 -18.44
CA ASP A 515 0.62 10.52 -18.00
C ASP A 515 -0.55 10.74 -17.03
N TRP A 516 -0.63 9.93 -15.97
CA TRP A 516 -1.77 9.93 -15.04
C TRP A 516 -1.97 11.22 -14.25
N MET A 517 -0.90 12.01 -14.10
CA MET A 517 -0.99 13.36 -13.53
C MET A 517 -1.83 14.31 -14.38
N HIS A 518 -1.96 14.03 -15.68
CA HIS A 518 -2.40 14.99 -16.68
C HIS A 518 -3.89 14.88 -16.99
N PHE A 519 -4.59 16.02 -16.92
CA PHE A 519 -5.88 16.20 -17.57
C PHE A 519 -5.91 17.47 -18.42
N GLN A 520 -6.74 17.47 -19.47
CA GLN A 520 -6.80 18.56 -20.45
C GLN A 520 -8.22 18.83 -20.94
N PHE A 521 -8.50 20.09 -21.27
CA PHE A 521 -9.73 20.55 -21.92
C PHE A 521 -9.58 20.47 -23.45
N ALA A 522 -9.18 19.29 -23.95
CA ALA A 522 -9.06 18.98 -25.36
C ALA A 522 -9.23 17.47 -25.60
N ARG A 523 -10.15 17.08 -26.48
CA ARG A 523 -10.46 15.68 -26.75
C ARG A 523 -9.33 14.97 -27.49
N LEU A 524 -9.11 13.71 -27.13
CA LEU A 524 -8.14 12.85 -27.80
C LEU A 524 -8.64 12.47 -29.19
N GLN A 525 -7.72 12.31 -30.14
CA GLN A 525 -8.00 11.85 -31.49
C GLN A 525 -8.11 10.33 -31.61
#